data_AF-A0A352DB75-F1
#
_entry.id   AF-A0A352DB75-F1
#
_cell.length_a   1.000
_cell.length_b   1.000
_cell.length_c   1.000
_cell.angle_alpha   90.00
_cell.angle_beta   90.00
_cell.angle_gamma   90.00
#
_symmetry.space_group_name_H-M   'P 1'
#
loop_
_entity.id
_entity.type
_entity.pdbx_description
1 polymer ?
#
loop_
_entity_poly.entity_id
_entity_poly.type
_entity_poly.pdbx_seq_one_letter_code
_entity_poly.pdbx_strand_id
1 'polypeptide(L)'
;MNRTVILPLLLTLAVCRADAAGEEAPALSTQPAVTAELIPGQQPGHAAGILSALKHLSILLNKASLVDQKELGKVAGEIDKLDARVKDLLGPAILREMEEQENELLVKARMAAAKAELLNVRTALITYYGNTEGNYPATPAELVPEYLPAMPELELPQHAKTAAIELSSGPVTGERISDTGGWLYINDPKSAGFGMIVLNCSHKDDQGIELYKY
;
A
#
# COMPACT_ATOMS: atom_id res chain seq x y z
N MET A 1 -69.36 -37.25 13.83
CA MET A 1 -69.00 -37.26 12.38
C MET A 1 -68.01 -36.11 12.20
N ASN A 2 -66.71 -36.30 12.43
CA ASN A 2 -65.68 -36.68 11.44
C ASN A 2 -65.82 -35.87 10.14
N ARG A 3 -64.84 -35.08 9.67
CA ARG A 3 -63.42 -35.42 9.49
C ARG A 3 -62.49 -34.20 9.50
N THR A 4 -61.40 -34.33 10.25
CA THR A 4 -60.16 -33.55 10.16
C THR A 4 -59.40 -33.96 8.90
N VAL A 5 -58.98 -33.00 8.07
CA VAL A 5 -58.09 -33.23 6.92
C VAL A 5 -56.70 -32.77 7.31
N ILE A 6 -55.78 -33.72 7.45
CA ILE A 6 -54.35 -33.49 7.66
C ILE A 6 -53.68 -33.57 6.28
N LEU A 7 -53.06 -32.47 5.85
CA LEU A 7 -52.25 -32.40 4.62
C LEU A 7 -50.78 -32.62 5.00
N PRO A 8 -50.04 -33.55 4.37
CA PRO A 8 -48.61 -33.69 4.61
C PRO A 8 -47.84 -32.73 3.69
N LEU A 9 -47.11 -31.78 4.29
CA LEU A 9 -46.15 -30.94 3.58
C LEU A 9 -44.86 -31.76 3.39
N LEU A 10 -44.65 -32.25 2.18
CA LEU A 10 -43.43 -32.91 1.74
C LEU A 10 -42.30 -31.86 1.64
N LEU A 11 -41.40 -31.88 2.63
CA LEU A 11 -40.17 -31.09 2.63
C LEU A 11 -39.13 -31.82 1.77
N THR A 12 -38.98 -31.40 0.51
CA THR A 12 -37.93 -31.90 -0.38
C THR A 12 -36.62 -31.15 -0.08
N LEU A 13 -35.68 -31.82 0.58
CA LEU A 13 -34.30 -31.37 0.75
C LEU A 13 -33.60 -31.39 -0.61
N ALA A 14 -33.48 -30.21 -1.24
CA ALA A 14 -32.56 -30.00 -2.35
C ALA A 14 -31.13 -29.97 -1.79
N VAL A 15 -30.39 -31.05 -1.99
CA VAL A 15 -28.94 -31.11 -1.78
C VAL A 15 -28.29 -30.28 -2.89
N CYS A 16 -27.95 -29.02 -2.60
CA CYS A 16 -27.04 -28.26 -3.44
C CYS A 16 -25.64 -28.88 -3.30
N ARG A 17 -25.16 -29.46 -4.40
CA ARG A 17 -23.76 -29.79 -4.63
C ARG A 17 -22.95 -28.50 -4.51
N ALA A 18 -22.08 -28.44 -3.50
CA ALA A 18 -20.99 -27.48 -3.46
C ALA A 18 -19.96 -27.93 -4.51
N ASP A 19 -19.94 -27.27 -5.66
CA ASP A 19 -18.77 -27.30 -6.54
C ASP A 19 -17.64 -26.60 -5.78
N ALA A 20 -16.58 -27.36 -5.51
CA ALA A 20 -15.34 -26.87 -4.97
C ALA A 20 -14.71 -25.91 -5.99
N ALA A 21 -14.97 -24.61 -5.82
CA ALA A 21 -14.15 -23.59 -6.42
C ALA A 21 -12.73 -23.76 -5.86
N GLY A 22 -11.79 -24.00 -6.77
CA GLY A 22 -10.38 -24.09 -6.47
C GLY A 22 -9.93 -22.86 -5.70
N GLU A 23 -9.52 -23.08 -4.46
CA GLU A 23 -8.76 -22.15 -3.67
C GLU A 23 -7.37 -22.05 -4.34
N GLU A 24 -7.26 -21.20 -5.36
CA GLU A 24 -5.97 -20.73 -5.85
C GLU A 24 -5.32 -19.97 -4.68
N ALA A 25 -4.45 -20.70 -3.98
CA ALA A 25 -3.53 -20.13 -3.02
C ALA A 25 -2.87 -18.88 -3.64
N PRO A 26 -2.71 -17.78 -2.88
CA PRO A 26 -2.03 -16.61 -3.38
C PRO A 26 -0.66 -17.05 -3.89
N ALA A 27 -0.42 -16.86 -5.19
CA ALA A 27 0.87 -17.10 -5.79
C ALA A 27 1.90 -16.34 -4.96
N LEU A 28 2.70 -17.09 -4.19
CA LEU A 28 3.86 -16.58 -3.50
C LEU A 28 4.63 -15.80 -4.56
N SER A 29 4.73 -14.49 -4.38
CA SER A 29 5.55 -13.63 -5.22
C SER A 29 6.91 -14.28 -5.28
N THR A 30 7.22 -14.92 -6.41
CA THR A 30 8.56 -15.31 -6.75
C THR A 30 9.27 -14.00 -7.00
N GLN A 31 9.79 -13.38 -5.93
CA GLN A 31 10.97 -12.54 -6.07
C GLN A 31 11.89 -13.33 -7.00
N PRO A 32 12.30 -12.77 -8.15
CA PRO A 32 13.31 -13.42 -8.96
C PRO A 32 14.45 -13.70 -7.99
N ALA A 33 14.70 -14.98 -7.73
CA ALA A 33 15.87 -15.39 -7.02
C ALA A 33 16.99 -14.76 -7.83
N VAL A 34 17.61 -13.71 -7.28
CA VAL A 34 18.85 -13.17 -7.78
C VAL A 34 19.82 -14.31 -7.56
N THR A 35 19.80 -15.24 -8.50
CA THR A 35 20.78 -16.28 -8.66
C THR A 35 21.95 -15.46 -9.12
N ALA A 36 22.70 -14.94 -8.14
CA ALA A 36 23.98 -14.33 -8.37
C ALA A 36 24.81 -15.44 -8.99
N GLU A 37 24.75 -15.53 -10.32
CA GLU A 37 25.67 -16.32 -11.11
C GLU A 37 27.03 -15.74 -10.75
N LEU A 38 27.70 -16.42 -9.83
CA LEU A 38 29.02 -16.05 -9.35
C LEU A 38 29.89 -15.96 -10.58
N ILE A 39 30.27 -14.74 -10.96
CA ILE A 39 31.19 -14.50 -12.06
C ILE A 39 32.43 -15.35 -11.77
N PRO A 40 32.74 -16.37 -12.59
CA PRO A 40 33.84 -17.28 -12.32
C PRO A 40 35.14 -16.49 -12.25
N GLY A 41 35.72 -16.36 -11.05
CA GLY A 41 36.97 -15.61 -10.82
C GLY A 41 36.94 -14.54 -9.73
N GLN A 42 35.80 -14.28 -9.09
CA GLN A 42 35.75 -13.33 -7.97
C GLN A 42 36.41 -13.93 -6.72
N GLN A 43 37.60 -13.43 -6.34
CA GLN A 43 38.34 -13.98 -5.20
C GLN A 43 37.58 -13.76 -3.88
N PRO A 44 37.34 -14.81 -3.07
CA PRO A 44 36.50 -14.75 -1.86
C PRO A 44 37.05 -13.88 -0.72
N GLY A 45 38.27 -13.34 -0.84
CA GLY A 45 38.95 -12.61 0.24
C GLY A 45 38.37 -11.23 0.56
N HIS A 46 37.81 -10.50 -0.41
CA HIS A 46 37.38 -9.11 -0.20
C HIS A 46 36.01 -8.98 0.48
N ALA A 47 35.13 -9.98 0.30
CA ALA A 47 33.76 -9.92 0.83
C ALA A 47 33.72 -9.86 2.37
N ALA A 48 34.57 -10.63 3.05
CA ALA A 48 34.63 -10.63 4.51
C ALA A 48 35.09 -9.28 5.09
N GLY A 49 36.06 -8.62 4.43
CA GLY A 49 36.52 -7.28 4.80
C GLY A 49 35.42 -6.23 4.65
N ILE A 50 34.70 -6.25 3.53
CA ILE A 50 33.58 -5.32 3.26
C ILE A 50 32.46 -5.50 4.28
N LEU A 51 32.05 -6.74 4.55
CA LEU A 51 31.00 -7.03 5.54
C LEU A 51 31.39 -6.56 6.95
N SER A 52 32.64 -6.77 7.35
CA SER A 52 33.16 -6.29 8.63
C SER A 52 33.12 -4.76 8.70
N ALA A 53 33.55 -4.07 7.64
CA ALA A 53 33.49 -2.61 7.56
C ALA A 53 32.04 -2.08 7.66
N LEU A 54 31.10 -2.66 6.91
CA LEU A 54 29.68 -2.30 6.98
C LEU A 54 29.09 -2.49 8.38
N LYS A 55 29.45 -3.58 9.07
CA LYS A 55 29.04 -3.83 10.45
C LYS A 55 29.55 -2.74 11.40
N HIS A 56 30.83 -2.36 11.29
CA HIS A 56 31.39 -1.31 12.13
C HIS A 56 30.77 0.07 11.85
N LEU A 57 30.52 0.39 10.58
CA LEU A 57 29.81 1.61 10.20
C LEU A 57 28.38 1.64 10.77
N SER A 58 27.66 0.52 10.72
CA SER A 58 26.32 0.40 11.31
C SER A 58 26.33 0.61 12.83
N ILE A 59 27.34 0.07 13.54
CA ILE A 59 27.52 0.32 14.99
C ILE A 59 27.81 1.80 15.26
N LEU A 60 28.70 2.41 14.46
CA LEU A 60 29.05 3.82 14.58
C LEU A 60 27.81 4.72 14.44
N LEU A 61 26.97 4.47 13.43
CA LEU A 61 25.73 5.22 13.21
C LEU A 61 24.77 5.09 14.42
N ASN A 62 24.59 3.88 14.94
CA ASN A 62 23.70 3.64 16.10
C ASN A 62 24.24 4.21 17.42
N LYS A 63 25.54 4.46 17.52
CA LYS A 63 26.21 4.92 18.75
C LYS A 63 26.89 6.28 18.60
N ALA A 64 26.55 7.03 17.55
CA ALA A 64 27.22 8.29 17.21
C ALA A 64 27.20 9.32 18.34
N SER A 65 26.16 9.34 19.19
CA SER A 65 26.06 10.23 20.35
C SER A 65 27.06 9.93 21.48
N LEU A 66 27.63 8.71 21.50
CA LEU A 66 28.62 8.29 22.48
C LEU A 66 30.07 8.49 22.00
N VAL A 67 30.24 8.85 20.72
CA VAL A 67 31.55 9.06 20.12
C VAL A 67 31.88 10.55 20.15
N ASP A 68 33.14 10.85 20.46
CA ASP A 68 33.64 12.22 20.44
C ASP A 68 33.50 12.85 19.05
N GLN A 69 32.88 14.03 18.97
CA GLN A 69 32.57 14.71 17.70
C GLN A 69 33.83 15.15 16.94
N LYS A 70 34.94 15.42 17.64
CA LYS A 70 36.21 15.79 17.02
C LYS A 70 36.84 14.58 16.33
N GLU A 71 36.74 13.40 16.93
CA GLU A 71 37.19 12.15 16.30
C GLU A 71 36.29 11.75 15.12
N LEU A 72 34.96 11.91 15.24
CA LEU A 72 34.04 11.71 14.11
C LEU A 72 34.39 12.60 12.91
N GLY A 73 34.73 13.87 13.15
CA GLY A 73 35.13 14.80 12.09
C GLY A 73 36.38 14.35 11.32
N LYS A 74 37.32 13.65 11.97
CA LYS A 74 38.50 13.08 11.27
C LYS A 74 38.11 11.92 10.37
N VAL A 75 37.22 11.05 10.86
CA VAL A 75 36.75 9.86 10.13
C VAL A 75 35.82 10.26 8.97
N ALA A 76 35.03 11.33 9.12
CA ALA A 76 34.13 11.82 8.08
C ALA A 76 34.85 12.04 6.74
N GLY A 77 36.03 12.67 6.75
CA GLY A 77 36.81 12.89 5.53
C GLY A 77 37.36 11.61 4.89
N GLU A 78 37.54 10.53 5.66
CA GLU A 78 37.89 9.21 5.12
C GLU A 78 36.66 8.50 4.53
N ILE A 79 35.49 8.67 5.16
CA ILE A 79 34.21 8.16 4.65
C ILE A 79 33.87 8.83 3.31
N ASP A 80 34.03 10.14 3.19
CA ASP A 80 33.78 10.86 1.93
C ASP A 80 34.68 10.35 0.79
N LYS A 81 35.96 10.08 1.11
CA LYS A 81 36.90 9.49 0.13
C LYS A 81 36.52 8.07 -0.25
N LEU A 82 36.03 7.28 0.70
CA LEU A 82 35.55 5.92 0.45
C LEU A 82 34.30 5.96 -0.43
N ASP A 83 33.31 6.80 -0.10
CA ASP A 83 32.10 7.01 -0.89
C ASP A 83 32.42 7.41 -2.33
N ALA A 84 33.32 8.38 -2.53
CA ALA A 84 33.76 8.79 -3.86
C ALA A 84 34.37 7.62 -4.65
N ARG A 85 35.21 6.78 -4.02
CA ARG A 85 35.80 5.59 -4.66
C ARG A 85 34.76 4.52 -4.97
N VAL A 86 33.79 4.31 -4.09
CA VAL A 86 32.69 3.36 -4.31
C VAL A 86 31.81 3.83 -5.47
N LYS A 87 31.47 5.11 -5.52
CA LYS A 87 30.70 5.71 -6.63
C LYS A 87 31.45 5.61 -7.96
N ASP A 88 32.75 5.90 -7.97
CA ASP A 88 33.59 5.75 -9.17
C ASP A 88 33.64 4.28 -9.63
N LEU A 89 33.77 3.34 -8.69
CA LEU A 89 33.80 1.90 -8.99
C LEU A 89 32.47 1.37 -9.54
N LEU A 90 31.34 1.80 -8.98
CA LEU A 90 30.01 1.43 -9.45
C LEU A 90 29.69 2.10 -10.80
N GLY A 91 30.21 3.31 -11.01
CA GLY A 91 29.94 4.10 -12.19
C GLY A 91 28.50 4.64 -12.23
N PRO A 92 28.22 5.59 -13.14
CA PRO A 92 26.93 6.27 -13.19
C PRO A 92 25.77 5.36 -13.63
N ALA A 93 26.06 4.29 -14.38
CA ALA A 93 25.02 3.38 -14.88
C ALA A 93 24.38 2.56 -13.75
N ILE A 94 25.19 1.95 -12.88
CA ILE A 94 24.70 1.13 -11.76
C ILE A 94 24.02 2.01 -10.71
N LEU A 95 24.59 3.18 -10.41
CA LEU A 95 23.97 4.11 -9.46
C LEU A 95 22.58 4.55 -9.92
N ARG A 96 22.42 4.85 -11.20
CA ARG A 96 21.11 5.21 -11.77
C ARG A 96 20.13 4.04 -11.70
N GLU A 97 20.56 2.82 -12.00
CA GLU A 97 19.71 1.63 -11.89
C GLU A 97 19.24 1.41 -10.44
N MET A 98 20.14 1.54 -9.46
CA MET A 98 19.79 1.39 -8.04
C MET A 98 18.82 2.48 -7.57
N GLU A 99 19.02 3.73 -7.99
CA GLU A 99 18.11 4.84 -7.68
C GLU A 99 16.73 4.65 -8.34
N GLU A 100 16.69 4.17 -9.58
CA GLU A 100 15.43 3.82 -10.27
C GLU A 100 14.69 2.70 -9.52
N GLN A 101 15.40 1.65 -9.09
CA GLN A 101 14.84 0.55 -8.29
C GLN A 101 14.31 1.01 -6.93
N GLU A 102 15.08 1.84 -6.21
CA GLU A 102 14.65 2.38 -4.92
C GLU A 102 13.38 3.22 -5.08
N ASN A 103 13.36 4.11 -6.07
CA ASN A 103 12.19 4.93 -6.38
C ASN A 103 10.96 4.08 -6.75
N GLU A 104 11.13 3.02 -7.51
CA GLU A 104 10.05 2.09 -7.85
C GLU A 104 9.47 1.43 -6.58
N LEU A 105 10.34 0.97 -5.67
CA LEU A 105 9.90 0.37 -4.41
C LEU A 105 9.17 1.37 -3.51
N LEU A 106 9.65 2.62 -3.44
CA LEU A 106 8.98 3.68 -2.69
C LEU A 106 7.60 4.00 -3.27
N VAL A 107 7.48 4.08 -4.59
CA VAL A 107 6.19 4.28 -5.29
C VAL A 107 5.22 3.13 -4.98
N LYS A 108 5.69 1.87 -5.07
CA LYS A 108 4.89 0.68 -4.73
C LYS A 108 4.45 0.70 -3.26
N ALA A 109 5.35 1.01 -2.33
CA ALA A 109 5.04 1.07 -0.91
C ALA A 109 3.97 2.13 -0.60
N ARG A 110 4.08 3.32 -1.21
CA ARG A 110 3.09 4.40 -1.08
C ARG A 110 1.72 3.99 -1.60
N MET A 111 1.65 3.36 -2.77
CA MET A 111 0.39 2.87 -3.32
C MET A 111 -0.24 1.77 -2.46
N ALA A 112 0.57 0.84 -1.94
CA ALA A 112 0.09 -0.20 -1.03
C ALA A 112 -0.48 0.39 0.28
N ALA A 113 0.20 1.39 0.86
CA ALA A 113 -0.28 2.09 2.04
C ALA A 113 -1.62 2.80 1.77
N ALA A 114 -1.75 3.51 0.64
CA ALA A 114 -3.01 4.16 0.27
C ALA A 114 -4.18 3.18 0.09
N LYS A 115 -3.94 2.02 -0.52
CA LYS A 115 -4.94 0.95 -0.65
C LYS A 115 -5.36 0.38 0.71
N ALA A 116 -4.41 0.23 1.64
CA ALA A 116 -4.70 -0.20 3.00
C ALA A 116 -5.58 0.82 3.75
N GLU A 117 -5.28 2.12 3.63
CA GLU A 117 -6.11 3.17 4.22
C GLU A 117 -7.50 3.24 3.58
N LEU A 118 -7.62 3.03 2.26
CA LEU A 118 -8.92 2.93 1.60
C LEU A 118 -9.77 1.81 2.19
N LEU A 119 -9.18 0.63 2.43
CA LEU A 119 -9.88 -0.49 3.07
C LEU A 119 -10.30 -0.15 4.51
N ASN A 120 -9.43 0.54 5.26
CA ASN A 120 -9.71 1.01 6.61
C ASN A 120 -10.93 1.94 6.63
N VAL A 121 -10.94 2.99 5.79
CA VAL A 121 -12.07 3.93 5.69
C VAL A 121 -13.36 3.25 5.23
N ARG A 122 -13.28 2.30 4.29
CA ARG A 122 -14.46 1.52 3.85
C ARG A 122 -15.03 0.65 4.98
N THR A 123 -14.17 0.07 5.81
CA THR A 123 -14.62 -0.70 6.98
C THR A 123 -15.34 0.20 7.99
N ALA A 124 -14.84 1.42 8.20
CA ALA A 124 -15.52 2.43 9.01
C ALA A 124 -16.89 2.83 8.43
N LEU A 125 -16.98 3.06 7.11
CA LEU A 125 -18.24 3.35 6.43
C LEU A 125 -19.28 2.22 6.57
N ILE A 126 -18.85 0.97 6.42
CA ILE A 126 -19.74 -0.21 6.58
C ILE A 126 -20.26 -0.28 8.02
N THR A 127 -19.39 0.00 9.00
CA THR A 127 -19.79 -0.01 10.42
C THR A 127 -20.77 1.12 10.74
N TYR A 128 -20.50 2.34 10.23
CA TYR A 128 -21.42 3.47 10.33
C TYR A 128 -22.78 3.13 9.72
N TYR A 129 -22.80 2.55 8.52
CA TYR A 129 -24.02 2.16 7.83
C TYR A 129 -24.85 1.16 8.64
N GLY A 130 -24.19 0.16 9.25
CA GLY A 130 -24.85 -0.80 10.14
C GLY A 130 -25.45 -0.16 11.40
N ASN A 131 -24.75 0.81 12.00
CA ASN A 131 -25.19 1.50 13.22
C ASN A 131 -26.27 2.56 12.98
N THR A 132 -26.42 3.04 11.75
CA THR A 132 -27.36 4.11 11.37
C THR A 132 -28.54 3.61 10.54
N GLU A 133 -28.92 2.34 10.71
CA GLU A 133 -30.08 1.72 10.06
C GLU A 133 -30.03 1.78 8.52
N GLY A 134 -28.82 1.71 7.96
CA GLY A 134 -28.60 1.71 6.53
C GLY A 134 -28.51 3.10 5.90
N ASN A 135 -28.10 4.10 6.67
CA ASN A 135 -27.78 5.42 6.12
C ASN A 135 -26.27 5.58 5.97
N TYR A 136 -25.81 6.15 4.85
CA TYR A 136 -24.43 6.58 4.71
C TYR A 136 -24.27 8.02 5.23
N PRO A 137 -23.09 8.40 5.74
CA PRO A 137 -22.87 9.76 6.23
C PRO A 137 -22.98 10.77 5.09
N ALA A 138 -23.35 12.02 5.39
CA ALA A 138 -23.38 13.07 4.36
C ALA A 138 -21.94 13.47 3.93
N THR A 139 -21.00 13.33 4.85
CA THR A 139 -19.56 13.50 4.63
C THR A 139 -18.74 12.50 5.45
N PRO A 140 -17.62 11.95 4.93
CA PRO A 140 -16.75 11.04 5.68
C PRO A 140 -16.17 11.66 6.96
N ALA A 141 -16.21 12.98 7.12
CA ALA A 141 -15.82 13.64 8.37
C ALA A 141 -16.68 13.18 9.58
N GLU A 142 -17.90 12.70 9.36
CA GLU A 142 -18.77 12.13 10.40
C GLU A 142 -18.27 10.79 10.95
N LEU A 143 -17.34 10.12 10.26
CA LEU A 143 -16.72 8.90 10.76
C LEU A 143 -15.77 9.17 11.94
N VAL A 144 -15.34 10.42 12.11
CA VAL A 144 -14.38 10.83 13.13
C VAL A 144 -15.12 11.50 14.30
N PRO A 145 -14.79 11.19 15.56
CA PRO A 145 -13.73 10.27 16.01
C PRO A 145 -14.22 8.83 16.28
N GLU A 146 -15.50 8.54 16.11
CA GLU A 146 -16.12 7.32 16.63
C GLU A 146 -15.70 6.05 15.87
N TYR A 147 -15.63 6.13 14.54
CA TYR A 147 -15.27 4.99 13.67
C TYR A 147 -13.82 5.07 13.19
N LEU A 148 -13.25 6.27 13.16
CA LEU A 148 -11.85 6.53 12.80
C LEU A 148 -11.27 7.57 13.76
N PRO A 149 -10.00 7.44 14.21
CA PRO A 149 -9.38 8.45 15.07
C PRO A 149 -9.19 9.80 14.35
N ALA A 150 -8.93 9.75 13.04
CA ALA A 150 -8.85 10.88 12.13
C ALA A 150 -9.03 10.36 10.69
N MET A 151 -9.31 11.25 9.74
CA MET A 151 -9.25 10.91 8.32
C MET A 151 -7.79 10.65 7.92
N PRO A 152 -7.46 9.49 7.33
CA PRO A 152 -6.08 9.19 6.97
C PRO A 152 -5.55 10.14 5.89
N GLU A 153 -4.31 10.57 6.07
CA GLU A 153 -3.58 11.31 5.05
C GLU A 153 -3.00 10.35 4.02
N LEU A 154 -3.28 10.60 2.75
CA LEU A 154 -2.76 9.85 1.62
C LEU A 154 -1.50 10.52 1.08
N GLU A 155 -0.47 9.72 0.81
CA GLU A 155 0.75 10.14 0.11
C GLU A 155 0.86 9.36 -1.21
N LEU A 156 0.03 9.73 -2.19
CA LEU A 156 0.06 9.11 -3.50
C LEU A 156 1.26 9.63 -4.33
N PRO A 157 1.84 8.79 -5.22
CA PRO A 157 2.88 9.26 -6.14
C PRO A 157 2.41 10.49 -6.92
N GLN A 158 3.30 11.48 -7.07
CA GLN A 158 3.05 12.74 -7.79
C GLN A 158 2.03 13.69 -7.13
N HIS A 159 1.59 13.39 -5.90
CA HIS A 159 0.67 14.24 -5.14
C HIS A 159 1.28 14.68 -3.81
N ALA A 160 0.85 15.84 -3.32
CA ALA A 160 1.17 16.26 -1.97
C ALA A 160 0.39 15.41 -0.96
N LYS A 161 0.99 15.15 0.20
CA LYS A 161 0.32 14.44 1.29
C LYS A 161 -0.94 15.19 1.73
N THR A 162 -2.10 14.53 1.75
CA THR A 162 -3.38 15.19 2.04
C THR A 162 -4.44 14.22 2.58
N ALA A 163 -5.31 14.71 3.47
CA ALA A 163 -6.54 14.02 3.90
C ALA A 163 -7.80 14.69 3.31
N ALA A 164 -7.66 15.57 2.32
CA ALA A 164 -8.77 16.29 1.73
C ALA A 164 -9.81 15.35 1.12
N ILE A 165 -11.09 15.70 1.28
CA ILE A 165 -12.22 14.96 0.75
C ILE A 165 -12.95 15.83 -0.26
N GLU A 166 -13.10 15.32 -1.47
CA GLU A 166 -13.99 15.87 -2.49
C GLU A 166 -15.32 15.13 -2.49
N LEU A 167 -16.42 15.89 -2.50
CA LEU A 167 -17.78 15.33 -2.57
C LEU A 167 -18.27 15.33 -4.01
N SER A 168 -18.85 14.23 -4.45
CA SER A 168 -19.38 14.07 -5.81
C SER A 168 -20.80 13.54 -5.80
N SER A 169 -21.63 14.08 -6.69
CA SER A 169 -23.05 13.79 -6.76
C SER A 169 -23.43 12.79 -7.87
N GLY A 170 -22.52 11.90 -8.28
CA GLY A 170 -22.91 10.84 -9.22
C GLY A 170 -21.81 9.80 -9.42
N PRO A 171 -21.85 9.01 -10.50
CA PRO A 171 -21.01 7.83 -10.62
C PRO A 171 -19.52 8.19 -10.67
N VAL A 172 -18.69 7.32 -10.09
CA VAL A 172 -17.24 7.39 -10.23
C VAL A 172 -16.88 7.07 -11.68
N THR A 173 -16.42 8.08 -12.41
CA THR A 173 -15.97 7.98 -13.80
C THR A 173 -14.65 8.73 -13.92
N GLY A 174 -13.81 8.36 -14.88
CA GLY A 174 -12.49 9.00 -15.06
C GLY A 174 -12.57 10.51 -15.24
N GLU A 175 -13.62 11.02 -15.91
CA GLU A 175 -13.86 12.46 -16.11
C GLU A 175 -14.15 13.24 -14.81
N ARG A 176 -14.50 12.54 -13.72
CA ARG A 176 -14.79 13.11 -12.41
C ARG A 176 -13.65 12.96 -11.40
N ILE A 177 -12.55 12.37 -11.83
CA ILE A 177 -11.34 12.29 -11.02
C ILE A 177 -10.56 13.57 -11.25
N SER A 178 -10.39 14.36 -10.19
CA SER A 178 -9.72 15.67 -10.25
C SER A 178 -8.22 15.57 -9.98
N ASP A 179 -7.70 14.36 -9.72
CA ASP A 179 -6.29 14.10 -9.45
C ASP A 179 -5.74 14.97 -8.31
N THR A 180 -6.51 15.09 -7.23
CA THR A 180 -6.04 15.80 -6.02
C THR A 180 -5.13 14.96 -5.14
N GLY A 181 -5.10 13.64 -5.36
CA GLY A 181 -4.39 12.68 -4.52
C GLY A 181 -5.07 12.35 -3.19
N GLY A 182 -6.23 12.97 -2.91
CA GLY A 182 -7.03 12.77 -1.70
C GLY A 182 -8.17 11.77 -1.89
N TRP A 183 -9.26 11.99 -1.18
CA TRP A 183 -10.45 11.16 -1.18
C TRP A 183 -11.53 11.72 -2.11
N LEU A 184 -12.25 10.85 -2.82
CA LEU A 184 -13.48 11.20 -3.53
C LEU A 184 -14.63 10.38 -2.93
N TYR A 185 -15.66 11.07 -2.43
CA TYR A 185 -16.82 10.44 -1.79
C TYR A 185 -18.11 10.76 -2.52
N ILE A 186 -18.91 9.73 -2.80
CA ILE A 186 -20.18 9.88 -3.49
C ILE A 186 -21.31 10.05 -2.48
N ASN A 187 -21.79 11.28 -2.32
CA ASN A 187 -22.75 11.64 -1.26
C ASN A 187 -24.17 11.94 -1.76
N ASP A 188 -24.46 11.76 -3.06
CA ASP A 188 -25.83 11.89 -3.57
C ASP A 188 -26.61 10.58 -3.35
N PRO A 189 -27.69 10.57 -2.54
CA PRO A 189 -28.52 9.40 -2.30
C PRO A 189 -29.19 8.82 -3.56
N LYS A 190 -29.25 9.60 -4.64
CA LYS A 190 -29.80 9.15 -5.94
C LYS A 190 -28.75 8.47 -6.82
N SER A 191 -27.47 8.60 -6.49
CA SER A 191 -26.38 7.95 -7.22
C SER A 191 -26.36 6.46 -6.93
N ALA A 192 -26.14 5.63 -7.97
CA ALA A 192 -25.89 4.20 -7.79
C ALA A 192 -24.63 3.92 -6.94
N GLY A 193 -23.71 4.90 -6.86
CA GLY A 193 -22.51 4.81 -6.03
C GLY A 193 -22.66 5.47 -4.66
N PHE A 194 -23.87 5.82 -4.19
CA PHE A 194 -24.04 6.48 -2.89
C PHE A 194 -23.35 5.71 -1.77
N GLY A 195 -22.55 6.41 -0.97
CA GLY A 195 -21.74 5.82 0.11
C GLY A 195 -20.38 5.28 -0.33
N MET A 196 -20.07 5.31 -1.63
CA MET A 196 -18.78 4.87 -2.14
C MET A 196 -17.70 5.92 -1.89
N ILE A 197 -16.54 5.46 -1.43
CA ILE A 197 -15.31 6.24 -1.34
C ILE A 197 -14.22 5.58 -2.20
N VAL A 198 -13.47 6.40 -2.92
CA VAL A 198 -12.34 5.99 -3.78
C VAL A 198 -11.17 6.94 -3.61
N LEU A 199 -10.00 6.53 -4.11
CA LEU A 199 -8.84 7.40 -4.27
C LEU A 199 -9.10 8.39 -5.40
N ASN A 200 -8.91 9.69 -5.16
CA ASN A 200 -9.09 10.73 -6.17
C ASN A 200 -7.83 10.87 -7.04
N CYS A 201 -7.53 9.82 -7.82
CA CYS A 201 -6.34 9.74 -8.65
C CYS A 201 -6.56 8.82 -9.88
N SER A 202 -6.27 9.33 -11.08
CA SER A 202 -6.38 8.66 -12.37
C SER A 202 -5.10 7.92 -12.76
N HIS A 203 -4.02 8.12 -12.01
CA HIS A 203 -2.75 7.41 -12.23
C HIS A 203 -2.93 5.91 -12.07
N LYS A 204 -2.11 5.17 -12.81
CA LYS A 204 -2.09 3.71 -12.81
C LYS A 204 -1.06 3.19 -11.84
N ASP A 205 -1.36 2.05 -11.23
CA ASP A 205 -0.36 1.29 -10.49
C ASP A 205 0.51 0.42 -11.40
N ASP A 206 1.33 -0.43 -10.78
CA ASP A 206 2.23 -1.36 -11.46
C ASP A 206 1.50 -2.46 -12.25
N GLN A 207 0.19 -2.65 -12.02
CA GLN A 207 -0.67 -3.54 -12.78
C GLN A 207 -1.43 -2.82 -13.91
N GLY A 208 -1.21 -1.51 -14.07
CA GLY A 208 -1.90 -0.69 -15.06
C GLY A 208 -3.34 -0.32 -14.68
N ILE A 209 -3.73 -0.52 -13.42
CA ILE A 209 -5.07 -0.24 -12.90
C ILE A 209 -5.09 1.18 -12.36
N GLU A 210 -6.07 1.98 -12.79
CA GLU A 210 -6.26 3.35 -12.32
C GLU A 210 -6.68 3.34 -10.84
N LEU A 211 -6.05 4.18 -10.02
CA LEU A 211 -6.18 4.11 -8.56
C LEU A 211 -7.62 4.30 -8.05
N TYR A 212 -8.43 5.10 -8.73
CA TYR A 212 -9.84 5.30 -8.38
C TYR A 212 -10.73 4.06 -8.60
N LYS A 213 -10.22 3.01 -9.27
CA LYS A 213 -10.96 1.76 -9.53
C LYS A 213 -10.82 0.72 -8.43
N TYR A 214 -9.92 0.95 -7.46
CA TYR A 214 -9.83 0.14 -6.25
C TYR A 214 -11.00 0.42 -5.33
#